data_AF-A0A2H0CZW5-F1
#
_entry.id   AF-A0A2H0CZW5-F1
#
_cell.length_a   1.000
_cell.length_b   1.000
_cell.length_c   1.000
_cell.angle_alpha   90.00
_cell.angle_beta   90.00
_cell.angle_gamma   90.00
#
_symmetry.space_group_name_H-M   'P 1'
#
loop_
_entity.id
_entity.type
_entity.pdbx_description
1 polymer ?
#
loop_
_entity_poly.entity_id
_entity_poly.type
_entity_poly.pdbx_seq_one_letter_code
_entity_poly.pdbx_strand_id
1 'polypeptide(L)'
;MRKKVLGLAVLLLASAVLVSGCGKKSGNQFVATNNATNNQNQEQNQNNNQAGGTVNPSGEYSINELLTMNQPLKCSWKESVTNGGDVTNIIYINGKKFYQDVTMGDVGHAYTISDGEYLYIWNDFSGAASKMKFTELETNTQSPQTPGTAGLDQKRDFVCENWLADNSIFIPPQDKNFQDVTEEMGQAVQDLKENSEEYKQQACDLCQKAPSQELIDNCLKNMQCSQ
;
A
#
# COMPACT_ATOMS: atom_id res chain seq x y z
N MET A 1 -39.39 4.50 31.24
CA MET A 1 -39.30 3.30 32.09
C MET A 1 -39.72 2.07 31.29
N ARG A 2 -38.77 1.23 30.86
CA ARG A 2 -39.03 -0.12 30.31
C ARG A 2 -37.93 -1.07 30.83
N LYS A 3 -38.36 -2.28 31.14
CA LYS A 3 -37.88 -3.15 32.22
C LYS A 3 -36.60 -3.91 31.84
N LYS A 4 -35.72 -4.07 32.84
CA LYS A 4 -34.59 -5.01 32.84
C LYS A 4 -35.11 -6.44 32.86
N VAL A 5 -34.50 -7.33 32.06
CA VAL A 5 -34.64 -8.78 32.24
C VAL A 5 -33.25 -9.34 32.53
N LEU A 6 -33.22 -10.11 33.61
CA LEU A 6 -32.08 -10.70 34.29
C LEU A 6 -32.14 -12.22 34.05
N GLY A 7 -30.98 -12.87 33.97
CA GLY A 7 -30.82 -14.31 34.16
C GLY A 7 -30.29 -15.03 32.93
N LEU A 8 -29.46 -16.06 33.02
CA LEU A 8 -28.77 -16.66 34.16
C LEU A 8 -27.70 -17.58 33.53
N ALA A 9 -26.53 -17.66 34.16
CA ALA A 9 -25.44 -18.56 33.80
C ALA A 9 -25.87 -20.03 33.83
N VAL A 10 -25.20 -20.91 33.04
CA VAL A 10 -24.97 -22.33 33.40
C VAL A 10 -24.00 -23.04 32.41
N LEU A 11 -22.95 -23.62 33.01
CA LEU A 11 -22.20 -24.87 32.74
C LEU A 11 -21.41 -25.02 31.42
N LEU A 12 -20.07 -25.02 31.51
CA LEU A 12 -19.17 -26.18 31.76
C LEU A 12 -19.13 -27.19 30.60
N LEU A 13 -18.05 -27.13 29.82
CA LEU A 13 -17.46 -28.33 29.20
C LEU A 13 -15.94 -28.27 29.37
N ALA A 14 -15.48 -29.06 30.34
CA ALA A 14 -14.10 -29.47 30.50
C ALA A 14 -13.81 -30.59 29.49
N SER A 15 -12.74 -30.44 28.72
CA SER A 15 -12.11 -31.56 28.02
C SER A 15 -10.60 -31.33 28.01
N ALA A 16 -9.96 -31.82 29.07
CA ALA A 16 -8.53 -32.03 29.16
C ALA A 16 -8.31 -33.52 29.44
N VAL A 17 -7.92 -34.29 28.42
CA VAL A 17 -7.04 -35.48 28.50
C VAL A 17 -6.61 -35.80 27.07
N LEU A 18 -5.30 -35.77 26.78
CA LEU A 18 -4.58 -36.89 26.15
C LEU A 18 -3.09 -36.79 26.51
N VAL A 19 -2.55 -37.95 26.86
CA VAL A 19 -1.31 -38.19 27.60
C VAL A 19 -0.28 -38.85 26.67
N SER A 20 0.99 -38.52 26.90
CA SER A 20 2.23 -39.31 26.69
C SER A 20 2.68 -39.75 25.29
N GLY A 21 3.94 -39.44 25.00
CA GLY A 21 4.76 -40.10 23.97
C GLY A 21 6.25 -39.75 24.07
N CYS A 22 6.92 -40.13 25.16
CA CYS A 22 8.39 -40.14 25.25
C CYS A 22 8.94 -41.38 24.54
N GLY A 23 9.84 -41.20 23.56
CA GLY A 23 10.56 -42.29 22.89
C GLY A 23 11.99 -41.88 22.56
N LYS A 24 12.95 -42.38 23.36
CA LYS A 24 14.40 -42.24 23.22
C LYS A 24 14.96 -43.59 22.74
N LYS A 25 15.71 -43.66 21.63
CA LYS A 25 16.80 -44.63 21.51
C LYS A 25 17.82 -44.28 20.43
N SER A 26 19.03 -44.01 20.90
CA SER A 26 20.29 -44.05 20.17
C SER A 26 20.63 -45.50 19.79
N GLY A 27 21.28 -45.69 18.65
CA GLY A 27 21.84 -46.97 18.22
C GLY A 27 22.74 -46.77 17.01
N ASN A 28 23.98 -46.39 17.26
CA ASN A 28 25.06 -46.38 16.29
C ASN A 28 25.71 -47.77 16.33
N GLN A 29 25.71 -48.54 15.24
CA GLN A 29 26.75 -49.56 15.05
C GLN A 29 27.04 -49.82 13.57
N PHE A 30 28.24 -49.38 13.22
CA PHE A 30 29.10 -49.71 12.09
C PHE A 30 29.30 -51.23 11.93
N VAL A 31 29.23 -51.75 10.70
CA VAL A 31 30.13 -52.81 10.19
C VAL A 31 30.36 -52.60 8.69
N ALA A 32 31.65 -52.51 8.32
CA ALA A 32 32.23 -52.42 6.97
C ALA A 32 32.29 -53.83 6.30
N THR A 33 32.62 -54.11 5.03
CA THR A 33 33.54 -53.49 4.09
C THR A 33 33.45 -54.17 2.70
N ASN A 34 33.60 -53.36 1.64
CA ASN A 34 34.29 -53.50 0.32
C ASN A 34 34.00 -54.66 -0.67
N ASN A 35 33.62 -54.32 -1.92
CA ASN A 35 34.58 -54.07 -3.03
C ASN A 35 33.93 -53.72 -4.38
N ALA A 36 34.46 -52.65 -5.03
CA ALA A 36 34.76 -52.42 -6.46
C ALA A 36 33.63 -52.64 -7.54
N THR A 37 33.36 -51.80 -8.55
CA THR A 37 34.11 -50.76 -9.30
C THR A 37 33.13 -49.91 -10.14
N ASN A 38 33.48 -48.64 -10.37
CA ASN A 38 33.45 -47.89 -11.65
C ASN A 38 32.58 -46.61 -11.83
N ASN A 39 33.33 -45.51 -12.09
CA ASN A 39 33.05 -44.22 -12.77
C ASN A 39 32.19 -43.13 -12.08
N GLN A 40 32.80 -42.07 -11.51
CA GLN A 40 33.28 -40.78 -12.13
C GLN A 40 32.10 -39.81 -12.38
N ASN A 41 31.99 -38.56 -11.90
CA ASN A 41 32.87 -37.53 -11.29
C ASN A 41 32.01 -36.70 -10.29
N GLN A 42 32.47 -36.29 -9.09
CA GLN A 42 33.15 -35.01 -8.75
C GLN A 42 32.43 -33.77 -9.32
N GLU A 43 32.03 -32.74 -8.55
CA GLU A 43 32.70 -32.05 -7.44
C GLU A 43 31.70 -31.16 -6.63
N GLN A 44 32.05 -30.90 -5.35
CA GLN A 44 31.91 -29.66 -4.54
C GLN A 44 30.83 -28.60 -4.92
N ASN A 45 30.17 -27.87 -4.02
CA ASN A 45 30.58 -27.30 -2.75
C ASN A 45 29.36 -26.62 -2.08
N GLN A 46 29.50 -26.34 -0.78
CA GLN A 46 28.93 -25.17 -0.07
C GLN A 46 27.42 -25.06 0.17
N ASN A 47 27.03 -25.55 1.35
CA ASN A 47 26.64 -24.70 2.49
C ASN A 47 26.36 -23.21 2.16
N ASN A 48 25.09 -22.82 2.04
CA ASN A 48 24.54 -21.62 2.68
C ASN A 48 23.01 -21.56 2.49
N ASN A 49 22.22 -22.22 3.35
CA ASN A 49 20.85 -21.74 3.59
C ASN A 49 20.89 -20.84 4.81
N GLN A 50 21.52 -19.68 4.60
CA GLN A 50 21.29 -18.51 5.44
C GLN A 50 19.79 -18.18 5.37
N ALA A 51 19.24 -17.94 6.56
CA ALA A 51 17.90 -17.47 6.80
C ALA A 51 17.47 -16.39 5.80
N GLY A 52 16.60 -16.76 4.86
CA GLY A 52 15.69 -15.82 4.22
C GLY A 52 14.71 -15.36 5.28
N GLY A 53 15.06 -14.32 6.03
CA GLY A 53 14.13 -13.65 6.90
C GLY A 53 12.96 -13.18 6.05
N THR A 54 11.79 -13.77 6.25
CA THR A 54 10.52 -13.20 5.83
C THR A 54 10.43 -11.83 6.46
N VAL A 55 10.78 -10.79 5.71
CA VAL A 55 10.39 -9.42 6.03
C VAL A 55 8.87 -9.45 6.03
N ASN A 56 8.27 -9.30 7.20
CA ASN A 56 6.83 -9.06 7.30
C ASN A 56 6.63 -7.63 6.79
N PRO A 57 6.01 -7.42 5.60
CA PRO A 57 5.89 -6.09 5.02
C PRO A 57 4.74 -5.28 5.65
N SER A 58 4.21 -5.72 6.79
CA SER A 58 3.15 -5.01 7.52
C SER A 58 3.73 -3.94 8.44
N GLY A 59 3.08 -2.78 8.50
CA GLY A 59 3.50 -1.63 9.30
C GLY A 59 3.13 -0.29 8.64
N GLU A 60 3.68 0.79 9.18
CA GLU A 60 3.42 2.14 8.70
C GLU A 60 4.25 2.45 7.44
N TYR A 61 3.58 2.47 6.28
CA TYR A 61 4.20 2.72 4.97
C TYR A 61 3.36 3.70 4.13
N SER A 62 4.01 4.42 3.23
CA SER A 62 3.36 5.04 2.08
C SER A 62 3.27 4.07 0.91
N ILE A 63 2.40 4.35 -0.08
CA ILE A 63 2.33 3.51 -1.28
C ILE A 63 3.66 3.56 -2.05
N ASN A 64 4.30 4.73 -2.10
CA ASN A 64 5.63 4.86 -2.71
C ASN A 64 6.67 3.99 -2.01
N GLU A 65 6.68 3.94 -0.68
CA GLU A 65 7.58 3.05 0.07
C GLU A 65 7.32 1.58 -0.30
N LEU A 66 6.06 1.14 -0.35
CA LEU A 66 5.71 -0.23 -0.76
C LEU A 66 6.17 -0.56 -2.19
N LEU A 67 6.02 0.37 -3.14
CA LEU A 67 6.49 0.20 -4.53
C LEU A 67 8.02 0.06 -4.59
N THR A 68 8.76 0.80 -3.78
CA THR A 68 10.24 0.72 -3.75
C THR A 68 10.77 -0.58 -3.17
N MET A 69 9.95 -1.34 -2.42
CA MET A 69 10.35 -2.68 -1.93
C MET A 69 10.56 -3.68 -3.08
N ASN A 70 9.96 -3.42 -4.26
CA ASN A 70 10.10 -4.25 -5.45
C ASN A 70 9.78 -5.74 -5.19
N GLN A 71 8.81 -6.00 -4.31
CA GLN A 71 8.31 -7.34 -4.00
C GLN A 71 6.85 -7.47 -4.43
N PRO A 72 6.41 -8.68 -4.84
CA PRO A 72 5.01 -8.91 -5.10
C PRO A 72 4.26 -8.93 -3.76
N LEU A 73 3.50 -7.86 -3.48
CA LEU A 73 2.76 -7.67 -2.23
C LEU A 73 1.27 -7.48 -2.50
N LYS A 74 0.45 -8.04 -1.61
CA LYS A 74 -0.95 -7.65 -1.45
C LYS A 74 -1.07 -7.01 -0.08
N CYS A 75 -1.46 -5.74 -0.04
CA CYS A 75 -1.60 -4.99 1.19
C CYS A 75 -3.02 -4.44 1.36
N SER A 76 -3.40 -4.17 2.59
CA SER A 76 -4.67 -3.53 2.92
C SER A 76 -4.52 -2.59 4.11
N TRP A 77 -5.34 -1.56 4.14
CA TRP A 77 -5.52 -0.70 5.32
C TRP A 77 -6.99 -0.34 5.49
N LYS A 78 -7.35 0.08 6.69
CA LYS A 78 -8.69 0.55 7.02
C LYS A 78 -8.60 1.72 7.98
N GLU A 79 -9.39 2.74 7.72
CA GLU A 79 -9.58 3.88 8.60
C GLU A 79 -11.08 4.17 8.76
N SER A 80 -11.49 4.67 9.92
CA SER A 80 -12.84 5.16 10.14
C SER A 80 -12.80 6.68 10.24
N VAL A 81 -13.52 7.36 9.34
CA VAL A 81 -13.58 8.83 9.32
C VAL A 81 -14.82 9.28 10.08
N THR A 82 -14.63 10.10 11.11
CA THR A 82 -15.73 10.71 11.87
C THR A 82 -16.67 11.45 10.92
N ASN A 83 -17.94 11.02 10.86
CA ASN A 83 -18.97 11.52 9.94
C ASN A 83 -18.73 11.26 8.43
N GLY A 84 -17.71 10.49 8.07
CA GLY A 84 -17.33 10.17 6.67
C GLY A 84 -17.46 8.70 6.28
N GLY A 85 -17.74 7.81 7.24
CA GLY A 85 -17.84 6.37 7.02
C GLY A 85 -16.48 5.66 7.11
N ASP A 86 -16.51 4.35 6.90
CA ASP A 86 -15.31 3.52 6.83
C ASP A 86 -14.66 3.65 5.45
N VAL A 87 -13.34 3.85 5.43
CA VAL A 87 -12.53 3.80 4.23
C VAL A 87 -11.66 2.54 4.31
N THR A 88 -11.77 1.67 3.32
CA THR A 88 -10.94 0.47 3.21
C THR A 88 -10.18 0.48 1.91
N ASN A 89 -8.99 -0.10 1.91
CA ASN A 89 -8.17 -0.22 0.73
C ASN A 89 -7.61 -1.63 0.56
N ILE A 90 -7.53 -2.06 -0.69
CA ILE A 90 -6.70 -3.18 -1.12
C ILE A 90 -5.75 -2.67 -2.20
N ILE A 91 -4.47 -3.03 -2.09
CA ILE A 91 -3.46 -2.76 -3.10
C ILE A 91 -2.71 -4.05 -3.44
N TYR A 92 -2.53 -4.31 -4.72
CA TYR A 92 -1.69 -5.38 -5.26
C TYR A 92 -0.51 -4.75 -5.97
N ILE A 93 0.70 -5.21 -5.70
CA ILE A 93 1.95 -4.66 -6.20
C ILE A 93 2.74 -5.77 -6.87
N ASN A 94 3.37 -5.46 -8.00
CA ASN A 94 4.37 -6.29 -8.64
C ASN A 94 5.37 -5.40 -9.41
N GLY A 95 6.49 -5.08 -8.76
CA GLY A 95 7.46 -4.10 -9.28
C GLY A 95 6.84 -2.73 -9.45
N LYS A 96 6.91 -2.15 -10.66
CA LYS A 96 6.31 -0.84 -10.99
C LYS A 96 4.80 -0.88 -11.24
N LYS A 97 4.21 -2.08 -11.30
CA LYS A 97 2.78 -2.26 -11.53
C LYS A 97 2.04 -2.33 -10.21
N PHE A 98 0.88 -1.70 -10.15
CA PHE A 98 -0.02 -1.87 -9.02
C PHE A 98 -1.47 -1.74 -9.43
N TYR A 99 -2.34 -2.34 -8.63
CA TYR A 99 -3.79 -2.15 -8.65
C TYR A 99 -4.20 -1.70 -7.26
N GLN A 100 -5.04 -0.68 -7.18
CA GLN A 100 -5.59 -0.15 -5.94
C GLN A 100 -7.11 -0.05 -6.06
N ASP A 101 -7.81 -0.57 -5.05
CA ASP A 101 -9.25 -0.39 -4.84
C ASP A 101 -9.43 0.30 -3.49
N VAL A 102 -10.07 1.47 -3.49
CA VAL A 102 -10.44 2.22 -2.30
C VAL A 102 -11.96 2.24 -2.20
N THR A 103 -12.50 1.62 -1.16
CA THR A 103 -13.92 1.68 -0.83
C THR A 103 -14.16 2.80 0.17
N MET A 104 -15.12 3.68 -0.13
CA MET A 104 -15.47 4.83 0.71
C MET A 104 -16.92 4.70 1.20
N GLY A 105 -17.15 3.82 2.19
CA GLY A 105 -18.49 3.57 2.73
C GLY A 105 -19.55 3.39 1.64
N ASP A 106 -20.64 4.16 1.74
CA ASP A 106 -21.76 4.14 0.79
C ASP A 106 -21.52 5.00 -0.48
N VAL A 107 -20.40 5.72 -0.58
CA VAL A 107 -20.08 6.57 -1.75
C VAL A 107 -19.71 5.71 -2.96
N GLY A 108 -19.09 4.55 -2.74
CA GLY A 108 -18.64 3.62 -3.78
C GLY A 108 -17.13 3.46 -3.81
N HIS A 109 -16.60 3.03 -4.96
CA HIS A 109 -15.20 2.71 -5.12
C HIS A 109 -14.46 3.74 -5.98
N ALA A 110 -13.19 3.95 -5.63
CA ALA A 110 -12.19 4.59 -6.48
C ALA A 110 -11.08 3.58 -6.79
N TYR A 111 -10.66 3.57 -8.05
CA TYR A 111 -9.73 2.59 -8.56
C TYR A 111 -8.54 3.27 -9.21
N THR A 112 -7.36 2.68 -9.00
CA THR A 112 -6.12 3.11 -9.63
C THR A 112 -5.37 1.89 -10.15
N ILE A 113 -4.90 1.93 -11.40
CA ILE A 113 -4.00 0.93 -11.98
C ILE A 113 -2.75 1.63 -12.49
N SER A 114 -1.57 1.06 -12.21
CA SER A 114 -0.36 1.32 -12.97
C SER A 114 0.00 0.07 -13.76
N ASP A 115 0.12 0.19 -15.08
CA ASP A 115 0.65 -0.88 -15.94
C ASP A 115 2.19 -0.83 -16.07
N GLY A 116 2.82 0.16 -15.43
CA GLY A 116 4.25 0.47 -15.49
C GLY A 116 4.62 1.59 -16.46
N GLU A 117 3.70 2.00 -17.33
CA GLU A 117 3.87 3.12 -18.27
C GLU A 117 2.86 4.24 -17.99
N TYR A 118 1.58 3.89 -17.80
CA TYR A 118 0.50 4.79 -17.47
C TYR A 118 -0.11 4.48 -16.11
N LEU A 119 -0.59 5.53 -15.46
CA LEU A 119 -1.51 5.47 -14.34
C LEU A 119 -2.93 5.71 -14.85
N TYR A 120 -3.85 4.81 -14.54
CA TYR A 120 -5.27 4.86 -14.89
C TYR A 120 -6.06 5.07 -13.60
N ILE A 121 -6.96 6.06 -13.58
CA ILE A 121 -7.78 6.39 -12.42
C ILE A 121 -9.23 6.48 -12.86
N TRP A 122 -10.13 5.87 -12.10
CA TRP A 122 -11.57 6.02 -12.29
C TRP A 122 -12.32 5.77 -10.98
N ASN A 123 -13.61 6.06 -10.95
CA ASN A 123 -14.46 5.80 -9.80
C ASN A 123 -15.91 5.55 -10.21
N ASP A 124 -16.71 5.06 -9.27
CA ASP A 124 -18.12 4.70 -9.52
C ASP A 124 -19.07 5.91 -9.51
N PHE A 125 -18.67 7.02 -8.88
CA PHE A 125 -19.59 8.11 -8.53
C PHE A 125 -19.55 9.31 -9.49
N SER A 126 -18.47 9.53 -10.23
CA SER A 126 -18.36 10.62 -11.21
C SER A 126 -18.48 10.16 -12.65
N GLY A 127 -18.29 8.86 -12.92
CA GLY A 127 -18.20 8.32 -14.28
C GLY A 127 -16.98 8.78 -15.07
N ALA A 128 -16.09 9.57 -14.46
CA ALA A 128 -14.85 10.01 -15.07
C ALA A 128 -13.79 8.92 -15.00
N ALA A 129 -13.02 8.78 -16.08
CA ALA A 129 -11.86 7.91 -16.15
C ALA A 129 -10.75 8.67 -16.87
N SER A 130 -9.55 8.69 -16.30
CA SER A 130 -8.39 9.37 -16.86
C SER A 130 -7.15 8.48 -16.83
N LYS A 131 -6.22 8.77 -17.74
CA LYS A 131 -4.89 8.17 -17.74
C LYS A 131 -3.80 9.23 -17.88
N MET A 132 -2.65 8.98 -17.28
CA MET A 132 -1.47 9.85 -17.37
C MET A 132 -0.17 9.03 -17.36
N LYS A 133 0.90 9.52 -18.00
CA LYS A 133 2.21 8.83 -17.97
C LYS A 133 2.83 8.81 -16.58
N PHE A 134 3.35 7.66 -16.19
CA PHE A 134 3.91 7.40 -14.87
C PHE A 134 5.25 8.13 -14.62
N THR A 135 6.05 8.39 -15.67
CA THR A 135 7.36 9.07 -15.55
C THR A 135 7.28 10.51 -15.05
N GLU A 136 6.13 11.16 -15.18
CA GLU A 136 5.91 12.52 -14.68
C GLU A 136 5.64 12.55 -13.16
N LEU A 137 5.36 11.39 -12.56
CA LEU A 137 5.12 11.24 -11.12
C LEU A 137 6.42 10.97 -10.34
N GLU A 138 7.33 10.16 -10.88
CA GLU A 138 8.62 9.82 -10.22
C GLU A 138 9.55 11.05 -10.10
N THR A 139 9.39 12.06 -10.96
CA THR A 139 10.25 13.26 -10.99
C THR A 139 9.83 14.37 -10.02
N ASN A 140 8.74 14.19 -9.26
CA ASN A 140 8.06 15.28 -8.54
C ASN A 140 7.71 14.98 -7.07
N THR A 141 8.43 14.08 -6.42
CA THR A 141 8.27 13.72 -5.00
C THR A 141 8.51 14.86 -3.98
N GLN A 142 8.62 16.12 -4.42
CA GLN A 142 8.77 17.31 -3.58
C GLN A 142 7.80 18.47 -3.94
N SER A 143 6.68 18.21 -4.63
CA SER A 143 5.70 19.28 -4.95
C SER A 143 4.35 19.09 -4.24
N PRO A 144 3.61 20.18 -3.94
CA PRO A 144 2.36 20.13 -3.19
C PRO A 144 1.35 19.22 -3.90
N GLN A 145 0.66 18.41 -3.09
CA GLN A 145 -0.34 17.41 -3.49
C GLN A 145 -1.04 17.73 -4.81
N THR A 146 -0.66 17.04 -5.87
CA THR A 146 -1.41 17.05 -7.13
C THR A 146 -2.80 16.44 -6.84
N PRO A 147 -3.90 16.99 -7.37
CA PRO A 147 -5.27 16.51 -7.10
C PRO A 147 -5.56 15.03 -7.45
N GLY A 148 -4.62 14.30 -8.05
CA GLY A 148 -4.71 12.86 -8.32
C GLY A 148 -3.66 11.98 -7.61
N THR A 149 -2.70 12.56 -6.88
CA THR A 149 -1.57 11.84 -6.24
C THR A 149 -1.55 11.97 -4.73
N ALA A 150 -2.50 12.73 -4.16
CA ALA A 150 -2.57 13.12 -2.75
C ALA A 150 -2.52 11.97 -1.73
N GLY A 151 -2.60 10.71 -2.16
CA GLY A 151 -2.53 9.53 -1.30
C GLY A 151 -1.27 8.65 -1.42
N LEU A 152 -0.33 8.93 -2.33
CA LEU A 152 0.83 8.04 -2.56
C LEU A 152 1.92 8.17 -1.48
N ASP A 153 2.16 9.39 -1.00
CA ASP A 153 3.16 9.67 0.06
C ASP A 153 2.57 9.63 1.48
N GLN A 154 1.23 9.55 1.59
CA GLN A 154 0.58 9.42 2.89
C GLN A 154 0.90 8.04 3.49
N LYS A 155 1.55 8.06 4.66
CA LYS A 155 1.80 6.87 5.47
C LYS A 155 0.50 6.36 6.10
N ARG A 156 0.30 5.04 6.05
CA ARG A 156 -0.81 4.32 6.69
C ARG A 156 -0.31 3.00 7.25
N ASP A 157 -1.05 2.43 8.21
CA ASP A 157 -0.75 1.11 8.77
C ASP A 157 -1.27 0.02 7.82
N PHE A 158 -0.37 -0.53 7.01
CA PHE A 158 -0.67 -1.57 6.05
C PHE A 158 -0.49 -2.96 6.66
N VAL A 159 -1.44 -3.84 6.41
CA VAL A 159 -1.30 -5.28 6.60
C VAL A 159 -0.99 -5.90 5.25
N CYS A 160 0.21 -6.46 5.09
CA CYS A 160 0.72 -6.98 3.83
C CYS A 160 1.04 -8.47 3.89
N GLU A 161 0.75 -9.16 2.79
CA GLU A 161 1.14 -10.54 2.54
C GLU A 161 1.88 -10.65 1.20
N ASN A 162 2.82 -11.59 1.11
CA ASN A 162 3.36 -12.00 -0.17
C ASN A 162 2.25 -12.65 -0.98
N TRP A 163 2.20 -12.37 -2.28
CA TRP A 163 1.22 -13.00 -3.17
C TRP A 163 1.90 -13.52 -4.44
N LEU A 164 1.29 -14.53 -5.05
CA LEU A 164 1.68 -14.97 -6.38
C LEU A 164 1.06 -14.01 -7.39
N ALA A 165 1.89 -13.15 -7.97
CA ALA A 165 1.39 -12.09 -8.85
C ALA A 165 0.62 -12.64 -10.05
N ASP A 166 -0.62 -12.16 -10.21
CA ASP A 166 -1.41 -12.33 -11.41
C ASP A 166 -1.36 -11.04 -12.23
N ASN A 167 -0.78 -11.11 -13.44
CA ASN A 167 -0.63 -9.93 -14.28
C ASN A 167 -1.96 -9.39 -14.82
N SER A 168 -3.03 -10.18 -14.80
CA SER A 168 -4.34 -9.75 -15.32
C SER A 168 -4.97 -8.62 -14.50
N ILE A 169 -4.63 -8.51 -13.20
CA ILE A 169 -5.15 -7.45 -12.33
C ILE A 169 -4.63 -6.05 -12.71
N PHE A 170 -3.51 -5.98 -13.42
CA PHE A 170 -2.87 -4.73 -13.85
C PHE A 170 -3.32 -4.29 -15.24
N ILE A 171 -4.30 -4.97 -15.84
CA ILE A 171 -4.85 -4.60 -17.15
C ILE A 171 -6.04 -3.68 -16.92
N PRO A 172 -6.02 -2.44 -17.46
CA PRO A 172 -7.14 -1.53 -17.30
C PRO A 172 -8.41 -2.07 -17.98
N PRO A 173 -9.59 -1.82 -17.39
CA PRO A 173 -10.87 -2.27 -17.93
C PRO A 173 -11.15 -1.64 -19.31
N GLN A 174 -11.63 -2.45 -20.26
CA GLN A 174 -11.88 -2.02 -21.64
C GLN A 174 -13.22 -1.28 -21.81
N ASP A 175 -14.13 -1.38 -20.83
CA ASP A 175 -15.42 -0.70 -20.81
C ASP A 175 -15.32 0.77 -20.35
N LYS A 176 -14.15 1.21 -19.89
CA LYS A 176 -13.89 2.60 -19.49
C LYS A 176 -13.25 3.39 -20.62
N ASN A 177 -13.73 4.61 -20.83
CA ASN A 177 -13.12 5.56 -21.77
C ASN A 177 -12.16 6.50 -21.03
N PHE A 178 -10.87 6.13 -20.98
CA PHE A 178 -9.86 6.91 -20.29
C PHE A 178 -9.44 8.13 -21.09
N GLN A 179 -9.71 9.33 -20.57
CA GLN A 179 -9.17 10.57 -21.11
C GLN A 179 -7.69 10.67 -20.78
N ASP A 180 -6.84 10.83 -21.80
CA ASP A 180 -5.43 11.10 -21.59
C ASP A 180 -5.27 12.55 -21.13
N VAL A 181 -4.72 12.72 -19.93
CA VAL A 181 -4.48 14.04 -19.32
C VAL A 181 -2.98 14.30 -19.12
N THR A 182 -2.12 13.54 -19.81
CA THR A 182 -0.67 13.62 -19.64
C THR A 182 -0.15 15.02 -19.98
N GLU A 183 -0.55 15.58 -21.11
CA GLU A 183 -0.03 16.88 -21.54
C GLU A 183 -0.51 18.01 -20.63
N GLU A 184 -1.80 18.03 -20.29
CA GLU A 184 -2.39 19.03 -19.41
C GLU A 184 -1.78 18.98 -18.01
N MET A 185 -1.57 17.77 -17.47
CA MET A 185 -0.93 17.60 -16.17
C MET A 185 0.55 17.99 -16.22
N GLY A 186 1.27 17.59 -17.27
CA GLY A 186 2.68 17.95 -17.48
C GLY A 186 2.88 19.47 -17.57
N GLN A 187 2.00 20.17 -18.30
CA GLN A 187 2.00 21.63 -18.36
C GLN A 187 1.69 22.27 -17.00
N ALA A 188 0.67 21.78 -16.29
CA ALA A 188 0.30 22.29 -14.97
C ALA A 188 1.45 22.12 -13.95
N VAL A 189 2.12 20.97 -13.97
CA VAL A 189 3.29 20.70 -13.12
C VAL A 189 4.46 21.61 -13.50
N GLN A 190 4.70 21.83 -14.79
CA GLN A 190 5.77 22.72 -15.24
C GLN A 190 5.52 24.16 -14.81
N ASP A 191 4.29 24.65 -14.99
CA ASP A 191 3.89 25.99 -14.57
C ASP A 191 4.00 26.17 -13.06
N LEU A 192 3.59 25.18 -12.26
CA LEU A 192 3.77 25.17 -10.80
C LEU A 192 5.24 25.28 -10.39
N LYS A 193 6.17 24.69 -11.15
CA LYS A 193 7.61 24.78 -10.90
C LYS A 193 8.18 26.13 -11.28
N GLU A 194 7.80 26.66 -12.43
CA GLU A 194 8.32 27.92 -12.95
C GLU A 194 7.83 29.10 -12.11
N ASN A 195 6.58 29.03 -11.64
CA ASN A 195 5.92 30.10 -10.91
C ASN A 195 5.75 29.77 -9.42
N SER A 196 6.54 28.84 -8.87
CA SER A 196 6.36 28.33 -7.49
C SER A 196 6.38 29.44 -6.43
N GLU A 197 7.26 30.43 -6.57
CA GLU A 197 7.36 31.56 -5.66
C GLU A 197 6.16 32.51 -5.78
N GLU A 198 5.66 32.72 -7.00
CA GLU A 198 4.46 33.52 -7.23
C GLU A 198 3.25 32.84 -6.59
N TYR A 199 3.08 31.54 -6.82
CA TYR A 199 2.00 30.76 -6.20
C TYR A 199 2.11 30.73 -4.68
N LYS A 200 3.33 30.63 -4.13
CA LYS A 200 3.55 30.75 -2.69
C LYS A 200 3.10 32.11 -2.18
N GLN A 201 3.49 33.19 -2.85
CA GLN A 201 3.08 34.53 -2.46
C GLN A 201 1.56 34.73 -2.54
N GLN A 202 0.93 34.26 -3.62
CA GLN A 202 -0.53 34.32 -3.78
C GLN A 202 -1.25 33.54 -2.66
N ALA A 203 -0.73 32.38 -2.25
CA ALA A 203 -1.28 31.64 -1.13
C ALA A 203 -1.13 32.40 0.20
N CYS A 204 0.02 33.06 0.42
CA CYS A 204 0.23 33.93 1.58
C CYS A 204 -0.74 35.13 1.60
N ASP A 205 -0.95 35.77 0.46
CA ASP A 205 -1.90 36.88 0.30
C ASP A 205 -3.35 36.43 0.54
N LEU A 206 -3.67 35.18 0.18
CA LEU A 206 -4.97 34.58 0.47
C LEU A 206 -5.16 34.32 1.97
N CYS A 207 -4.12 33.84 2.66
CA CYS A 207 -4.16 33.66 4.11
C CYS A 207 -4.50 34.96 4.85
N GLN A 208 -4.00 36.11 4.37
CA GLN A 208 -4.29 37.43 4.96
C GLN A 208 -5.76 37.86 4.82
N LYS A 209 -6.54 37.20 3.95
CA LYS A 209 -7.97 37.49 3.73
C LYS A 209 -8.89 36.62 4.61
N ALA A 210 -8.34 35.77 5.46
CA ALA A 210 -9.13 34.92 6.34
C ALA A 210 -9.94 35.74 7.37
N PRO A 211 -11.10 35.25 7.84
CA PRO A 211 -12.07 36.05 8.59
C PRO A 211 -11.71 36.30 10.07
N SER A 212 -10.63 35.71 10.58
CA SER A 212 -10.16 35.91 11.96
C SER A 212 -8.64 35.81 12.05
N GLN A 213 -8.06 36.47 13.06
CA GLN A 213 -6.62 36.46 13.27
C GLN A 213 -6.06 35.05 13.49
N GLU A 214 -6.78 34.19 14.23
CA GLU A 214 -6.38 32.81 14.44
C GLU A 214 -6.27 32.03 13.11
N LEU A 215 -7.20 32.24 12.19
CA LEU A 215 -7.15 31.59 10.87
C LEU A 215 -6.04 32.17 10.00
N ILE A 216 -5.77 33.47 10.08
CA ILE A 216 -4.64 34.11 9.41
C ILE A 216 -3.33 33.48 9.90
N ASP A 217 -3.11 33.46 11.22
CA ASP A 217 -1.87 32.98 11.82
C ASP A 217 -1.63 31.49 11.53
N ASN A 218 -2.67 30.67 11.65
CA ASN A 218 -2.58 29.24 11.33
C ASN A 218 -2.31 29.01 9.85
N CYS A 219 -2.96 29.76 8.95
CA CYS A 219 -2.76 29.64 7.51
C CYS A 219 -1.34 30.03 7.11
N LEU A 220 -0.86 31.22 7.54
CA LEU A 220 0.49 31.70 7.23
C LEU A 220 1.58 30.75 7.75
N LYS A 221 1.39 30.21 8.96
CA LYS A 221 2.31 29.22 9.55
C LYS A 221 2.36 27.93 8.74
N ASN A 222 1.20 27.38 8.36
CA ASN A 222 1.13 26.14 7.59
C ASN A 222 1.69 26.31 6.17
N MET A 223 1.46 27.47 5.56
CA MET A 223 1.99 27.81 4.23
C MET A 223 3.46 28.25 4.25
N GLN A 224 4.09 28.33 5.42
CA GLN A 224 5.49 28.77 5.59
C GLN A 224 5.75 30.12 4.94
N CYS A 225 4.80 31.03 5.08
CA CYS A 225 4.93 32.42 4.68
C CYS A 225 5.91 33.10 5.65
N SER A 226 6.95 33.75 5.14
CA SER A 226 7.83 34.57 5.96
C SER A 226 6.99 35.66 6.63
N GLN A 227 7.14 35.84 7.95
CA GLN A 227 6.54 36.95 8.69
C GLN A 227 7.28 38.26 8.42
#